data_AF-A0A3A4P2N0-F1
#
_entry.id   AF-A0A3A4P2N0-F1
#
_cell.length_a   1.000
_cell.length_b   1.000
_cell.length_c   1.000
_cell.angle_alpha   90.00
_cell.angle_beta   90.00
_cell.angle_gamma   90.00
#
_symmetry.space_group_name_H-M   'P 1'
#
loop_
_entity.id
_entity.type
_entity.pdbx_description
1 polymer ?
#
loop_
_entity_poly.entity_id
_entity_poly.type
_entity_poly.pdbx_seq_one_letter_code
_entity_poly.pdbx_strand_id
1 'polypeptide(L)'
;MAKNKVFLWGCMGCGLFVLLFSLLMAGGIGFIAYQGYQFGQEIQAAYQEVAIEFQKLDQDYPFTPPDDGVMNEERVKAFLQIRVEAVEFATEYLQKLELTGDEIGKQFESEGIKSKLKGIGKIKDIVHLAANMAANIAQKQVQKLDEQEMSLKEYQWLTRTCLGTLAKAAENGFEEGVSMWENYLHHFDEAQIKTKDVNIDLGRTKIHGNRMNRDDLQKNLRKVDFVPQNAEILKQTADTFQPDDNAAVLDFIVLHFDEYVEEITK
;
A
#
# COMPACT_ATOMS: atom_id res chain seq x y z
N MET A 1 30.62 -64.44 26.82
CA MET A 1 30.99 -63.05 26.48
C MET A 1 30.17 -62.59 25.27
N ALA A 2 29.03 -61.93 25.47
CA ALA A 2 28.26 -61.31 24.38
C ALA A 2 27.16 -60.37 24.93
N LYS A 3 27.53 -59.31 25.64
CA LYS A 3 26.62 -58.22 26.03
C LYS A 3 27.46 -56.95 26.06
N ASN A 4 27.29 -56.05 25.07
CA ASN A 4 27.67 -54.63 25.10
C ASN A 4 27.55 -53.89 23.75
N LYS A 5 27.13 -54.55 22.64
CA LYS A 5 26.99 -53.87 21.34
C LYS A 5 25.69 -53.06 21.14
N VAL A 6 24.69 -53.19 22.04
CA VAL A 6 23.36 -52.57 21.85
C VAL A 6 23.31 -51.10 22.33
N PHE A 7 24.21 -50.69 23.24
CA PHE A 7 24.15 -49.34 23.82
C PHE A 7 24.72 -48.23 22.91
N LEU A 8 25.62 -48.57 21.97
CA LEU A 8 26.23 -47.59 21.07
C LEU A 8 25.32 -47.15 19.90
N TRP A 9 24.28 -47.94 19.56
CA TRP A 9 23.35 -47.61 18.48
C TRP A 9 22.26 -46.61 18.89
N GLY A 10 21.98 -46.47 20.20
CA GLY A 10 20.99 -45.51 20.70
C GLY A 10 21.42 -44.05 20.64
N CYS A 11 22.73 -43.75 20.77
CA CYS A 11 23.24 -42.36 20.72
C CYS A 11 23.51 -41.86 19.29
N MET A 12 23.91 -42.72 18.36
CA MET A 12 24.13 -42.31 16.95
C MET A 12 22.81 -41.91 16.25
N GLY A 13 21.68 -42.51 16.64
CA GLY A 13 20.37 -42.16 16.08
C GLY A 13 19.90 -40.74 16.44
N CYS A 14 20.15 -40.28 17.67
CA CYS A 14 19.77 -38.93 18.09
C CYS A 14 20.61 -37.85 17.41
N GLY A 15 21.91 -38.08 17.22
CA GLY A 15 22.79 -37.13 16.53
C GLY A 15 22.39 -36.92 15.07
N LEU A 16 22.02 -37.99 14.36
CA LEU A 16 21.56 -37.90 12.97
C LEU A 16 20.21 -37.18 12.85
N PHE A 17 19.29 -37.42 13.79
CA PHE A 17 17.98 -36.75 13.80
C PHE A 17 18.10 -35.25 14.07
N VAL A 18 18.94 -34.84 15.03
CA VAL A 18 19.22 -33.43 15.31
C VAL A 18 19.88 -32.75 14.09
N LEU A 19 20.86 -33.40 13.46
CA LEU A 19 21.49 -32.87 12.24
C LEU A 19 20.48 -32.68 11.10
N LEU A 20 19.65 -33.69 10.82
CA LEU A 20 18.60 -33.61 9.78
C LEU A 20 17.57 -32.52 10.09
N PHE A 21 17.17 -32.40 11.36
CA PHE A 21 16.27 -31.35 11.80
C PHE A 21 16.90 -29.96 11.64
N SER A 22 18.16 -29.78 12.03
CA SER A 22 18.90 -28.52 11.84
C SER A 22 19.07 -28.17 10.36
N LEU A 23 19.35 -29.14 9.48
CA LEU A 23 19.43 -28.94 8.04
C LEU A 23 18.08 -28.60 7.42
N LEU A 24 16.99 -29.22 7.87
CA LEU A 24 15.62 -28.90 7.46
C LEU A 24 15.23 -27.48 7.89
N MET A 25 15.56 -27.09 9.13
CA MET A 25 15.32 -25.73 9.64
C MET A 25 16.17 -24.70 8.89
N ALA A 26 17.47 -24.96 8.69
CA ALA A 26 18.36 -24.08 7.95
C ALA A 26 17.95 -23.95 6.47
N GLY A 27 17.58 -25.06 5.84
CA GLY A 27 17.05 -25.08 4.47
C GLY A 27 15.71 -24.35 4.37
N GLY A 28 14.81 -24.51 5.35
CA GLY A 28 13.53 -23.81 5.42
C GLY A 28 13.69 -22.30 5.59
N ILE A 29 14.54 -21.86 6.53
CA ILE A 29 14.84 -20.44 6.74
C ILE A 29 15.52 -19.84 5.50
N GLY A 30 16.48 -20.56 4.90
CA GLY A 30 17.15 -20.12 3.67
C GLY A 30 16.17 -20.01 2.49
N PHE A 31 15.23 -20.94 2.36
CA PHE A 31 14.19 -20.88 1.33
C PHE A 31 13.24 -19.70 1.55
N ILE A 32 12.78 -19.45 2.78
CA ILE A 32 11.92 -18.30 3.11
C ILE A 32 12.66 -16.99 2.83
N ALA A 33 13.92 -16.87 3.23
CA ALA A 33 14.74 -15.69 2.99
C ALA A 33 14.97 -15.46 1.48
N TYR A 34 15.25 -16.53 0.73
CA TYR A 34 15.42 -16.46 -0.73
C TYR A 34 14.13 -16.06 -1.45
N GLN A 35 13.00 -16.65 -1.06
CA GLN A 35 11.68 -16.29 -1.60
C GLN A 35 11.34 -14.83 -1.27
N GLY A 36 11.59 -14.37 -0.04
CA GLY A 36 11.42 -12.97 0.35
C GLY A 36 12.31 -12.02 -0.45
N TYR A 37 13.55 -12.42 -0.75
CA TYR A 37 14.44 -11.63 -1.60
C TYR A 37 13.98 -11.56 -3.07
N GLN A 38 13.58 -12.68 -3.68
CA GLN A 38 13.03 -12.68 -5.04
C GLN A 38 11.74 -11.85 -5.13
N PHE A 39 10.88 -12.00 -4.13
CA PHE A 39 9.67 -11.20 -3.99
C PHE A 39 9.99 -9.71 -3.95
N GLY A 40 10.97 -9.29 -3.14
CA GLY A 40 11.39 -7.89 -3.10
C GLY A 40 11.89 -7.36 -4.45
N GLN A 41 12.59 -8.18 -5.24
CA GLN A 41 13.05 -7.83 -6.60
C GLN A 41 11.89 -7.70 -7.60
N GLU A 42 10.92 -8.62 -7.57
CA GLU A 42 9.73 -8.56 -8.45
C GLU A 42 8.91 -7.30 -8.17
N ILE A 43 8.70 -6.96 -6.89
CA ILE A 43 8.01 -5.74 -6.50
C ILE A 43 8.80 -4.51 -6.94
N GLN A 44 10.11 -4.48 -6.70
CA GLN A 44 10.95 -3.37 -7.10
C GLN A 44 10.84 -3.11 -8.62
N ALA A 45 10.87 -4.16 -9.44
CA ALA A 45 10.71 -4.03 -10.89
C ALA A 45 9.33 -3.48 -11.28
N ALA A 46 8.25 -3.99 -10.67
CA ALA A 46 6.90 -3.51 -10.94
C ALA A 46 6.70 -2.05 -10.55
N TYR A 47 7.29 -1.61 -9.43
CA TYR A 47 7.26 -0.20 -9.01
C TYR A 47 8.08 0.70 -9.93
N GLN A 48 9.22 0.21 -10.46
CA GLN A 48 10.00 0.97 -11.44
C GLN A 48 9.22 1.18 -12.74
N GLU A 49 8.52 0.16 -13.22
CA GLU A 49 7.65 0.27 -14.40
C GLU A 49 6.55 1.32 -14.19
N VAL A 50 5.83 1.23 -13.07
CA VAL A 50 4.81 2.22 -12.69
C VAL A 50 5.38 3.63 -12.56
N ALA A 51 6.57 3.79 -11.98
CA ALA A 51 7.21 5.09 -11.85
C ALA A 51 7.55 5.70 -13.22
N ILE A 52 7.99 4.88 -14.19
CA ILE A 52 8.22 5.31 -15.57
C ILE A 52 6.90 5.74 -16.22
N GLU A 53 5.80 5.02 -15.99
CA GLU A 53 4.49 5.37 -16.53
C GLU A 53 3.96 6.69 -15.96
N PHE A 54 4.09 6.94 -14.65
CA PHE A 54 3.75 8.24 -14.07
C PHE A 54 4.63 9.38 -14.61
N GLN A 55 5.94 9.16 -14.80
CA GLN A 55 6.80 10.15 -15.44
C GLN A 55 6.38 10.44 -16.87
N LYS A 56 5.89 9.43 -17.59
CA LYS A 56 5.34 9.61 -18.94
C LYS A 56 4.04 10.42 -18.89
N LEU A 57 3.13 10.17 -17.95
CA LEU A 57 1.92 11.00 -17.78
C LEU A 57 2.26 12.47 -17.51
N ASP A 58 3.29 12.74 -16.70
CA ASP A 58 3.77 14.11 -16.46
C ASP A 58 4.35 14.78 -17.72
N GLN A 59 4.84 14.00 -18.69
CA GLN A 59 5.34 14.49 -19.98
C GLN A 59 4.20 14.70 -20.99
N ASP A 60 3.26 13.77 -21.04
CA ASP A 60 2.12 13.78 -21.96
C ASP A 60 1.09 14.85 -21.55
N TYR A 61 0.88 15.06 -20.24
CA TYR A 61 -0.07 16.01 -19.66
C TYR A 61 0.62 17.02 -18.71
N PRO A 62 1.51 17.88 -19.22
CA PRO A 62 2.30 18.77 -18.37
C PRO A 62 1.40 19.70 -17.53
N PHE A 63 1.62 19.70 -16.23
CA PHE A 63 0.84 20.49 -15.29
C PHE A 63 1.68 21.57 -14.60
N THR A 64 1.08 22.74 -14.42
CA THR A 64 1.57 23.83 -13.57
C THR A 64 0.42 24.28 -12.69
N PRO A 65 0.59 24.32 -11.35
CA PRO A 65 -0.42 24.85 -10.46
C PRO A 65 -0.86 26.27 -10.86
N PRO A 66 -2.16 26.62 -10.72
CA PRO A 66 -2.62 27.97 -10.99
C PRO A 66 -2.03 28.95 -9.96
N ASP A 67 -1.63 30.14 -10.42
CA ASP A 67 -0.96 31.15 -9.59
C ASP A 67 -1.82 31.64 -8.41
N ASP A 68 -3.14 31.62 -8.56
CA ASP A 68 -4.10 32.00 -7.52
C ASP A 68 -4.45 30.86 -6.57
N GLY A 69 -3.96 29.64 -6.83
CA GLY A 69 -4.25 28.44 -6.05
C GLY A 69 -5.69 27.95 -6.14
N VAL A 70 -6.52 28.51 -7.04
CA VAL A 70 -7.92 28.12 -7.19
C VAL A 70 -8.03 26.84 -8.01
N MET A 71 -8.67 25.82 -7.46
CA MET A 71 -8.93 24.57 -8.16
C MET A 71 -9.96 24.78 -9.28
N ASN A 72 -9.78 24.08 -10.40
CA ASN A 72 -10.80 23.98 -11.42
C ASN A 72 -11.86 22.93 -11.01
N GLU A 73 -13.14 23.29 -10.99
CA GLU A 73 -14.22 22.42 -10.52
C GLU A 73 -14.35 21.12 -11.34
N GLU A 74 -14.23 21.20 -12.67
CA GLU A 74 -14.30 20.03 -13.55
C GLU A 74 -13.12 19.08 -13.29
N ARG A 75 -11.91 19.63 -13.10
CA ARG A 75 -10.72 18.84 -12.76
C ARG A 75 -10.82 18.21 -11.38
N VAL A 76 -11.44 18.89 -10.39
CA VAL A 76 -11.73 18.30 -9.08
C VAL A 76 -12.69 17.11 -9.22
N LYS A 77 -13.75 17.23 -10.03
CA LYS A 77 -14.67 16.10 -10.27
C LYS A 77 -13.96 14.90 -10.91
N ALA A 78 -13.14 15.13 -11.92
CA ALA A 78 -12.33 14.07 -12.55
C ALA A 78 -11.37 13.42 -11.54
N PHE A 79 -10.67 14.23 -10.74
CA PHE A 79 -9.81 13.77 -9.65
C PHE A 79 -10.55 12.87 -8.65
N LEU A 80 -11.72 13.32 -8.17
CA LEU A 80 -12.50 12.54 -7.20
C LEU A 80 -13.02 11.23 -7.79
N GLN A 81 -13.39 11.23 -9.08
CA GLN A 81 -13.75 10.00 -9.76
C GLN A 81 -12.58 9.02 -9.81
N ILE A 82 -11.38 9.47 -10.22
CA ILE A 82 -10.18 8.63 -10.21
C ILE A 82 -9.90 8.08 -8.80
N ARG A 83 -10.02 8.93 -7.77
CA ARG A 83 -9.82 8.55 -6.37
C ARG A 83 -10.81 7.46 -5.94
N VAL A 84 -12.10 7.62 -6.23
CA VAL A 84 -13.14 6.62 -5.91
C VAL A 84 -12.84 5.30 -6.62
N GLU A 85 -12.56 5.32 -7.91
CA GLU A 85 -12.29 4.10 -8.69
C GLU A 85 -11.02 3.38 -8.20
N ALA A 86 -9.99 4.13 -7.78
CA ALA A 86 -8.79 3.55 -7.18
C ALA A 86 -9.08 2.89 -5.82
N VAL A 87 -9.92 3.51 -4.99
CA VAL A 87 -10.36 2.97 -3.69
C VAL A 87 -11.20 1.70 -3.88
N GLU A 88 -12.15 1.71 -4.80
CA GLU A 88 -12.98 0.55 -5.13
C GLU A 88 -12.12 -0.62 -5.61
N PHE A 89 -11.18 -0.34 -6.53
CA PHE A 89 -10.25 -1.35 -7.02
C PHE A 89 -9.37 -1.93 -5.90
N ALA A 90 -8.82 -1.07 -5.02
CA ALA A 90 -8.04 -1.51 -3.87
C ALA A 90 -8.87 -2.37 -2.91
N THR A 91 -10.12 -1.98 -2.65
CA THR A 91 -11.05 -2.70 -1.78
C THR A 91 -11.38 -4.08 -2.33
N GLU A 92 -11.72 -4.18 -3.61
CA GLU A 92 -11.98 -5.47 -4.26
C GLU A 92 -10.75 -6.39 -4.20
N TYR A 93 -9.56 -5.82 -4.35
CA TYR A 93 -8.32 -6.58 -4.32
C TYR A 93 -8.00 -7.09 -2.90
N LEU A 94 -8.20 -6.26 -1.88
CA LEU A 94 -8.07 -6.64 -0.47
C LEU A 94 -9.07 -7.74 -0.09
N GLN A 95 -10.32 -7.66 -0.56
CA GLN A 95 -11.31 -8.71 -0.35
C GLN A 95 -10.90 -10.03 -1.00
N LYS A 96 -10.32 -10.00 -2.22
CA LYS A 96 -9.77 -11.20 -2.87
C LYS A 96 -8.61 -11.80 -2.08
N LEU A 97 -7.75 -10.96 -1.51
CA LEU A 97 -6.66 -11.41 -0.62
C LEU A 97 -7.20 -12.07 0.65
N GLU A 98 -8.19 -11.47 1.30
CA GLU A 98 -8.82 -12.01 2.51
C GLU A 98 -9.49 -13.36 2.24
N LEU A 99 -10.32 -13.46 1.18
CA LEU A 99 -10.96 -14.71 0.78
C LEU A 99 -9.94 -15.80 0.47
N THR A 100 -8.86 -15.45 -0.25
CA THR A 100 -7.79 -16.41 -0.52
C THR A 100 -7.09 -16.84 0.77
N GLY A 101 -6.86 -15.91 1.70
CA GLY A 101 -6.31 -16.17 3.03
C GLY A 101 -7.14 -17.18 3.82
N ASP A 102 -8.46 -16.95 3.87
CA ASP A 102 -9.42 -17.83 4.54
C ASP A 102 -9.46 -19.23 3.94
N GLU A 103 -9.41 -19.34 2.61
CA GLU A 103 -9.33 -20.63 1.93
C GLU A 103 -8.06 -21.40 2.31
N ILE A 104 -6.92 -20.70 2.42
CA ILE A 104 -5.67 -21.31 2.86
C ILE A 104 -5.77 -21.76 4.31
N GLY A 105 -6.31 -20.92 5.20
CA GLY A 105 -6.52 -21.26 6.61
C GLY A 105 -7.30 -22.56 6.77
N LYS A 106 -8.48 -22.64 6.13
CA LYS A 106 -9.33 -23.85 6.10
C LYS A 106 -8.59 -25.07 5.56
N GLN A 107 -7.73 -24.86 4.56
CA GLN A 107 -6.95 -25.94 3.98
C GLN A 107 -5.86 -26.47 4.92
N PHE A 108 -5.21 -25.60 5.72
CA PHE A 108 -4.25 -26.03 6.74
C PHE A 108 -4.89 -26.73 7.93
N GLU A 109 -6.14 -26.39 8.25
CA GLU A 109 -6.93 -27.06 9.30
C GLU A 109 -7.36 -28.48 8.91
N SER A 110 -7.49 -28.78 7.62
CA SER A 110 -7.88 -30.11 7.16
C SER A 110 -6.77 -31.17 7.33
N GLU A 111 -7.16 -32.38 7.74
CA GLU A 111 -6.21 -33.46 8.03
C GLU A 111 -5.50 -34.01 6.77
N GLY A 112 -4.23 -34.40 6.93
CA GLY A 112 -3.46 -35.12 5.92
C GLY A 112 -2.34 -34.31 5.24
N ILE A 113 -1.23 -34.99 4.97
CA ILE A 113 0.00 -34.41 4.36
C ILE A 113 -0.29 -33.76 3.00
N LYS A 114 -1.19 -34.35 2.20
CA LYS A 114 -1.58 -33.80 0.88
C LYS A 114 -2.24 -32.44 0.99
N SER A 115 -3.02 -32.20 2.06
CA SER A 115 -3.70 -30.92 2.23
C SER A 115 -2.71 -29.82 2.60
N LYS A 116 -1.78 -30.11 3.51
CA LYS A 116 -0.67 -29.23 3.89
C LYS A 116 0.23 -28.88 2.72
N LEU A 117 0.59 -29.86 1.87
CA LEU A 117 1.38 -29.61 0.65
C LEU A 117 0.65 -28.70 -0.35
N LYS A 118 -0.65 -28.91 -0.57
CA LYS A 118 -1.44 -28.02 -1.41
C LYS A 118 -1.57 -26.61 -0.79
N GLY A 119 -1.59 -26.50 0.54
CA GLY A 119 -1.67 -25.22 1.26
C GLY A 119 -0.41 -24.38 1.02
N ILE A 120 0.77 -25.02 1.03
CA ILE A 120 2.05 -24.35 0.69
C ILE A 120 2.03 -23.79 -0.75
N GLY A 121 1.44 -24.53 -1.69
CA GLY A 121 1.27 -24.04 -3.07
C GLY A 121 0.44 -22.75 -3.13
N LYS A 122 -0.70 -22.72 -2.41
CA LYS A 122 -1.55 -21.52 -2.34
C LYS A 122 -0.90 -20.35 -1.61
N ILE A 123 0.00 -20.60 -0.64
CA ILE A 123 0.74 -19.51 0.02
C ILE A 123 1.52 -18.71 -1.02
N LYS A 124 2.13 -19.39 -2.00
CA LYS A 124 2.81 -18.71 -3.11
C LYS A 124 1.85 -17.81 -3.89
N ASP A 125 0.62 -18.25 -4.10
CA ASP A 125 -0.39 -17.45 -4.82
C ASP A 125 -0.78 -16.20 -4.03
N ILE A 126 -0.99 -16.29 -2.71
CA ILE A 126 -1.23 -15.09 -1.87
C ILE A 126 -0.02 -14.17 -1.88
N VAL A 127 1.18 -14.72 -1.72
CA VAL A 127 2.40 -13.92 -1.75
C VAL A 127 2.48 -13.20 -3.09
N HIS A 128 2.28 -13.87 -4.21
CA HIS A 128 2.31 -13.23 -5.54
C HIS A 128 1.18 -12.21 -5.73
N LEU A 129 -0.03 -12.50 -5.24
CA LEU A 129 -1.17 -11.58 -5.28
C LEU A 129 -0.88 -10.31 -4.47
N ALA A 130 -0.30 -10.46 -3.28
CA ALA A 130 0.09 -9.37 -2.39
C ALA A 130 1.28 -8.58 -2.96
N ALA A 131 2.26 -9.25 -3.59
CA ALA A 131 3.41 -8.62 -4.24
C ALA A 131 2.94 -7.60 -5.28
N ASN A 132 2.02 -8.05 -6.12
CA ASN A 132 1.54 -7.25 -7.24
C ASN A 132 0.38 -6.34 -6.87
N MET A 133 -0.16 -6.42 -5.64
CA MET A 133 -1.32 -5.61 -5.25
C MET A 133 -1.06 -4.12 -5.45
N ALA A 134 0.00 -3.61 -4.83
CA ALA A 134 0.28 -2.19 -4.86
C ALA A 134 0.67 -1.71 -6.27
N ALA A 135 1.42 -2.53 -7.02
CA ALA A 135 1.73 -2.25 -8.41
C ALA A 135 0.47 -2.24 -9.29
N ASN A 136 -0.45 -3.20 -9.14
CA ASN A 136 -1.70 -3.27 -9.88
C ASN A 136 -2.63 -2.10 -9.57
N ILE A 137 -2.72 -1.69 -8.29
CA ILE A 137 -3.48 -0.49 -7.90
C ILE A 137 -2.87 0.75 -8.55
N ALA A 138 -1.55 0.89 -8.52
CA ALA A 138 -0.87 2.02 -9.13
C ALA A 138 -0.98 2.04 -10.66
N GLN A 139 -0.86 0.88 -11.33
CA GLN A 139 -1.12 0.74 -12.77
C GLN A 139 -2.56 1.11 -13.11
N LYS A 140 -3.52 0.70 -12.27
CA LYS A 140 -4.92 1.10 -12.46
C LYS A 140 -5.08 2.61 -12.33
N GLN A 141 -4.41 3.23 -11.36
CA GLN A 141 -4.40 4.67 -11.20
C GLN A 141 -3.76 5.38 -12.41
N VAL A 142 -2.61 4.89 -12.92
CA VAL A 142 -1.99 5.38 -14.17
C VAL A 142 -2.99 5.34 -15.32
N GLN A 143 -3.67 4.20 -15.53
CA GLN A 143 -4.69 4.07 -16.57
C GLN A 143 -5.78 5.14 -16.41
N LYS A 144 -6.26 5.36 -15.19
CA LYS A 144 -7.34 6.32 -14.91
C LYS A 144 -6.92 7.77 -15.04
N LEU A 145 -5.67 8.06 -14.71
CA LEU A 145 -5.07 9.36 -14.98
C LEU A 145 -4.94 9.62 -16.48
N ASP A 146 -4.48 8.62 -17.25
CA ASP A 146 -4.40 8.72 -18.72
C ASP A 146 -5.78 8.94 -19.35
N GLU A 147 -6.79 8.17 -18.94
CA GLU A 147 -8.18 8.31 -19.40
C GLU A 147 -8.77 9.71 -19.13
N GLN A 148 -8.28 10.42 -18.11
CA GLN A 148 -8.72 11.77 -17.74
C GLN A 148 -7.73 12.87 -18.14
N GLU A 149 -6.70 12.53 -18.94
CA GLU A 149 -5.64 13.46 -19.35
C GLU A 149 -5.06 14.22 -18.15
N MET A 150 -4.76 13.51 -17.06
CA MET A 150 -4.29 14.07 -15.80
C MET A 150 -2.88 13.57 -15.50
N SER A 151 -1.94 14.49 -15.26
CA SER A 151 -0.61 14.11 -14.79
C SER A 151 -0.62 13.70 -13.32
N LEU A 152 0.42 12.98 -12.89
CA LEU A 152 0.60 12.68 -11.48
C LEU A 152 0.76 13.98 -10.67
N LYS A 153 1.49 14.98 -11.22
CA LYS A 153 1.66 16.29 -10.56
C LYS A 153 0.35 17.02 -10.33
N GLU A 154 -0.56 17.01 -11.29
CA GLU A 154 -1.89 17.58 -11.11
C GLU A 154 -2.66 16.85 -10.01
N TYR A 155 -2.67 15.51 -10.06
CA TYR A 155 -3.33 14.67 -9.08
C TYR A 155 -2.80 14.94 -7.66
N GLN A 156 -1.47 14.97 -7.47
CA GLN A 156 -0.83 15.31 -6.21
C GLN A 156 -1.16 16.72 -5.73
N TRP A 157 -1.21 17.71 -6.64
CA TRP A 157 -1.59 19.07 -6.29
C TRP A 157 -3.04 19.15 -5.83
N LEU A 158 -3.97 18.46 -6.51
CA LEU A 158 -5.39 18.38 -6.12
C LEU A 158 -5.55 17.66 -4.77
N THR A 159 -4.91 16.50 -4.55
CA THR A 159 -4.91 15.82 -3.24
C THR A 159 -4.46 16.77 -2.14
N ARG A 160 -3.33 17.45 -2.33
CA ARG A 160 -2.75 18.38 -1.35
C ARG A 160 -3.67 19.58 -1.10
N THR A 161 -4.26 20.14 -2.15
CA THR A 161 -5.11 21.34 -2.06
C THR A 161 -6.45 21.03 -1.41
N CYS A 162 -7.10 19.91 -1.77
CA CYS A 162 -8.31 19.43 -1.13
C CYS A 162 -8.10 19.20 0.36
N LEU A 163 -7.12 18.36 0.73
CA LEU A 163 -6.84 18.04 2.13
C LEU A 163 -6.33 19.26 2.92
N GLY A 164 -5.54 20.13 2.31
CA GLY A 164 -5.06 21.37 2.93
C GLY A 164 -6.19 22.35 3.23
N THR A 165 -7.16 22.47 2.33
CA THR A 165 -8.38 23.28 2.53
C THR A 165 -9.19 22.75 3.70
N LEU A 166 -9.40 21.42 3.78
CA LEU A 166 -10.10 20.77 4.88
C LEU A 166 -9.35 20.91 6.21
N ALA A 167 -8.02 20.73 6.21
CA ALA A 167 -7.20 20.86 7.41
C ALA A 167 -7.23 22.27 8.03
N LYS A 168 -7.52 23.30 7.23
CA LYS A 168 -7.66 24.69 7.65
C LYS A 168 -9.12 25.15 7.83
N ALA A 169 -10.09 24.25 7.66
CA ALA A 169 -11.51 24.60 7.66
C ALA A 169 -11.97 25.28 8.96
N ALA A 170 -11.53 24.77 10.12
CA ALA A 170 -11.89 25.32 11.42
C ALA A 170 -11.38 26.76 11.63
N GLU A 171 -10.15 27.04 11.20
CA GLU A 171 -9.52 28.36 11.31
C GLU A 171 -10.18 29.41 10.41
N ASN A 172 -10.90 28.97 9.38
CA ASN A 172 -11.48 29.82 8.34
C ASN A 172 -13.01 29.80 8.29
N GLY A 173 -13.68 29.21 9.29
CA GLY A 173 -15.14 29.22 9.40
C GLY A 173 -15.87 28.37 8.35
N PHE A 174 -15.21 27.35 7.78
CA PHE A 174 -15.84 26.40 6.86
C PHE A 174 -16.38 25.19 7.64
N GLU A 175 -17.59 25.31 8.20
CA GLU A 175 -18.16 24.32 9.11
C GLU A 175 -18.29 22.91 8.51
N GLU A 176 -18.76 22.78 7.26
CA GLU A 176 -18.86 21.47 6.60
C GLU A 176 -17.47 20.83 6.42
N GLY A 177 -16.48 21.64 6.08
CA GLY A 177 -15.09 21.19 5.94
C GLY A 177 -14.48 20.67 7.24
N VAL A 178 -14.90 21.20 8.41
CA VAL A 178 -14.46 20.68 9.72
C VAL A 178 -14.91 19.25 9.89
N SER A 179 -16.20 18.96 9.64
CA SER A 179 -16.72 17.60 9.77
C SER A 179 -16.07 16.64 8.77
N MET A 180 -15.87 17.08 7.52
CA MET A 180 -15.16 16.29 6.51
C MET A 180 -13.72 15.98 6.94
N TRP A 181 -13.02 16.96 7.51
CA TRP A 181 -11.64 16.79 7.98
C TRP A 181 -11.54 15.85 9.17
N GLU A 182 -12.43 15.99 10.15
CA GLU A 182 -12.50 15.09 11.32
C GLU A 182 -12.77 13.65 10.88
N ASN A 183 -13.70 13.46 9.95
CA ASN A 183 -14.00 12.14 9.40
C ASN A 183 -12.81 11.56 8.63
N TYR A 184 -12.14 12.37 7.80
CA TYR A 184 -10.91 11.95 7.12
C TYR A 184 -9.82 11.55 8.12
N LEU A 185 -9.60 12.33 9.18
CA LEU A 185 -8.59 12.04 10.20
C LEU A 185 -8.89 10.77 11.00
N HIS A 186 -10.17 10.43 11.20
CA HIS A 186 -10.57 9.16 11.79
C HIS A 186 -10.13 7.98 10.93
N HIS A 187 -10.48 7.99 9.63
CA HIS A 187 -10.06 6.96 8.68
C HIS A 187 -8.55 6.89 8.50
N PHE A 188 -7.85 8.03 8.54
CA PHE A 188 -6.40 8.08 8.50
C PHE A 188 -5.76 7.38 9.70
N ASP A 189 -6.31 7.54 10.91
CA ASP A 189 -5.81 6.85 12.10
C ASP A 189 -6.08 5.34 12.06
N GLU A 190 -7.26 4.93 11.62
CA GLU A 190 -7.59 3.52 11.43
C GLU A 190 -6.66 2.86 10.40
N ALA A 191 -6.42 3.54 9.28
CA ALA A 191 -5.45 3.14 8.28
C ALA A 191 -4.02 3.05 8.86
N GLN A 192 -3.58 4.05 9.64
CA GLN A 192 -2.28 4.02 10.32
C GLN A 192 -2.17 2.80 11.25
N ILE A 193 -3.21 2.50 12.04
CA ILE A 193 -3.21 1.34 12.95
C ILE A 193 -3.09 0.03 12.17
N LYS A 194 -3.81 -0.09 11.05
CA LYS A 194 -3.79 -1.29 10.18
C LYS A 194 -2.45 -1.47 9.47
N THR A 195 -1.78 -0.37 9.11
CA THR A 195 -0.53 -0.42 8.34
C THR A 195 0.74 -0.35 9.19
N LYS A 196 0.69 0.05 10.47
CA LYS A 196 1.89 0.30 11.31
C LYS A 196 2.92 -0.84 11.34
N ASP A 197 2.47 -2.09 11.28
CA ASP A 197 3.31 -3.29 11.36
C ASP A 197 3.66 -3.86 9.97
N VAL A 198 3.17 -3.24 8.90
CA VAL A 198 3.49 -3.60 7.52
C VAL A 198 4.91 -3.13 7.23
N ASN A 199 5.76 -4.08 6.86
CA ASN A 199 7.14 -3.84 6.47
C ASN A 199 7.38 -4.49 5.11
N ILE A 200 7.57 -3.67 4.08
CA ILE A 200 7.84 -4.16 2.72
C ILE A 200 9.33 -4.01 2.46
N ASP A 201 10.00 -5.14 2.28
CA ASP A 201 11.41 -5.19 1.91
C ASP A 201 11.53 -5.23 0.39
N LEU A 202 11.97 -4.12 -0.20
CA LEU A 202 12.22 -3.94 -1.64
C LEU A 202 13.70 -4.19 -1.97
N GLY A 203 14.38 -5.03 -1.19
CA GLY A 203 15.80 -5.34 -1.33
C GLY A 203 16.69 -4.29 -0.69
N ARG A 204 16.97 -3.20 -1.40
CA ARG A 204 17.84 -2.11 -0.87
C ARG A 204 17.11 -1.15 0.06
N THR A 205 15.79 -1.07 -0.11
CA THR A 205 14.91 -0.12 0.56
C THR A 205 13.84 -0.86 1.34
N LYS A 206 13.46 -0.31 2.50
CA LYS A 206 12.37 -0.83 3.32
C LYS A 206 11.31 0.23 3.48
N ILE A 207 10.09 -0.09 3.09
CA ILE A 207 8.93 0.75 3.35
C ILE A 207 8.33 0.27 4.67
N HIS A 208 8.33 1.16 5.66
CA HIS A 208 7.74 0.91 6.96
C HIS A 208 6.38 1.60 7.03
N GLY A 209 5.32 0.85 7.37
CA GLY A 209 3.97 1.42 7.46
C GLY A 209 3.81 2.44 8.58
N ASN A 210 4.69 2.42 9.59
CA ASN A 210 4.76 3.48 10.61
C ASN A 210 5.15 4.87 10.07
N ARG A 211 5.51 4.99 8.78
CA ARG A 211 5.69 6.28 8.09
C ARG A 211 4.37 7.03 7.95
N MET A 212 3.24 6.33 7.86
CA MET A 212 1.93 6.97 7.89
C MET A 212 1.75 7.61 9.26
N ASN A 213 1.81 8.94 9.32
CA ASN A 213 1.85 9.68 10.57
C ASN A 213 1.03 10.98 10.44
N ARG A 214 0.12 11.17 11.40
CA ARG A 214 -0.79 12.32 11.40
C ARG A 214 -0.04 13.66 11.50
N ASP A 215 0.99 13.74 12.34
CA ASP A 215 1.75 14.99 12.52
C ASP A 215 2.48 15.38 11.23
N ASP A 216 3.04 14.40 10.52
CA ASP A 216 3.71 14.65 9.24
C ASP A 216 2.72 15.04 8.14
N LEU A 217 1.57 14.35 8.04
CA LEU A 217 0.47 14.76 7.16
C LEU A 217 0.07 16.22 7.43
N GLN A 218 -0.25 16.55 8.69
CA GLN A 218 -0.66 17.91 9.05
C GLN A 218 0.43 18.95 8.77
N LYS A 219 1.69 18.63 9.05
CA LYS A 219 2.83 19.49 8.75
C LYS A 219 2.95 19.79 7.26
N ASN A 220 2.70 18.80 6.40
CA ASN A 220 2.72 18.99 4.96
C ASN A 220 1.52 19.81 4.47
N LEU A 221 0.32 19.57 5.01
CA LEU A 221 -0.90 20.29 4.63
C LEU A 221 -0.95 21.74 5.15
N ARG A 222 -0.30 22.08 6.26
CA ARG A 222 -0.23 23.47 6.77
C ARG A 222 0.39 24.46 5.78
N LYS A 223 1.22 23.97 4.85
CA LYS A 223 1.88 24.77 3.80
C LYS A 223 0.92 25.20 2.69
N VAL A 224 -0.27 24.62 2.62
CA VAL A 224 -1.28 24.90 1.59
C VAL A 224 -2.11 26.11 2.00
N ASP A 225 -2.14 27.17 1.21
CA ASP A 225 -2.97 28.34 1.52
C ASP A 225 -4.46 28.01 1.46
N PHE A 226 -5.23 28.58 2.39
CA PHE A 226 -6.67 28.44 2.37
C PHE A 226 -7.25 29.44 1.36
N VAL A 227 -7.90 28.92 0.32
CA VAL A 227 -8.55 29.72 -0.72
C VAL A 227 -10.06 29.50 -0.60
N PRO A 228 -10.87 30.52 -0.29
CA PRO A 228 -12.31 30.36 -0.05
C PRO A 228 -13.07 29.70 -1.21
N GLN A 229 -12.65 29.93 -2.45
CA GLN A 229 -13.21 29.33 -3.66
C GLN A 229 -13.03 27.80 -3.66
N ASN A 230 -11.91 27.30 -3.15
CA ASN A 230 -11.66 25.86 -3.02
C ASN A 230 -12.60 25.21 -2.00
N ALA A 231 -12.93 25.92 -0.91
CA ALA A 231 -13.90 25.45 0.06
C ALA A 231 -15.31 25.33 -0.55
N GLU A 232 -15.72 26.30 -1.38
CA GLU A 232 -17.01 26.24 -2.08
C GLU A 232 -17.06 25.07 -3.09
N ILE A 233 -15.97 24.83 -3.83
CA ILE A 233 -15.87 23.66 -4.71
C ILE A 233 -15.99 22.36 -3.90
N LEU A 234 -15.25 22.25 -2.79
CA LEU A 234 -15.28 21.04 -1.94
C LEU A 234 -16.66 20.80 -1.33
N LYS A 235 -17.37 21.87 -0.95
CA LYS A 235 -18.74 21.80 -0.44
C LYS A 235 -19.68 21.16 -1.45
N GLN A 236 -19.53 21.49 -2.74
CA GLN A 236 -20.35 20.94 -3.82
C GLN A 236 -20.00 19.48 -4.15
N THR A 237 -18.79 19.03 -3.79
CA THR A 237 -18.32 17.66 -4.03
C THR A 237 -18.26 16.81 -2.75
N ALA A 238 -18.83 17.28 -1.65
CA ALA A 238 -18.70 16.64 -0.33
C ALA A 238 -19.17 15.18 -0.34
N ASP A 239 -20.28 14.89 -1.04
CA ASP A 239 -20.83 13.53 -1.15
C ASP A 239 -19.92 12.54 -1.90
N THR A 240 -19.00 13.04 -2.73
CA THR A 240 -18.03 12.23 -3.48
C THR A 240 -16.67 12.18 -2.80
N PHE A 241 -16.33 13.19 -2.00
CA PHE A 241 -15.16 13.20 -1.11
C PHE A 241 -15.43 12.30 0.12
N GLN A 242 -15.84 11.05 -0.09
CA GLN A 242 -16.04 10.12 1.03
C GLN A 242 -14.65 9.64 1.50
N PRO A 243 -14.29 9.88 2.76
CA PRO A 243 -13.11 9.26 3.33
C PRO A 243 -13.41 7.78 3.59
N ASP A 244 -12.45 6.94 3.25
CA ASP A 244 -12.37 5.52 3.60
C ASP A 244 -10.92 5.24 4.00
N ASP A 245 -10.68 4.17 4.75
CA ASP A 245 -9.34 3.80 5.21
C ASP A 245 -8.39 3.59 4.02
N ASN A 246 -8.86 2.94 2.95
CA ASN A 246 -8.04 2.73 1.76
C ASN A 246 -7.76 4.06 1.05
N ALA A 247 -8.72 4.98 1.05
CA ALA A 247 -8.54 6.31 0.49
C ALA A 247 -7.45 7.09 1.23
N ALA A 248 -7.41 7.01 2.57
CA ALA A 248 -6.38 7.64 3.37
C ALA A 248 -4.97 7.05 3.11
N VAL A 249 -4.87 5.73 2.91
CA VAL A 249 -3.60 5.08 2.52
C VAL A 249 -3.14 5.57 1.14
N LEU A 250 -4.05 5.60 0.16
CA LEU A 250 -3.74 6.06 -1.20
C LEU A 250 -3.33 7.53 -1.23
N ASP A 251 -4.07 8.40 -0.53
CA ASP A 251 -3.73 9.82 -0.42
C ASP A 251 -2.34 10.01 0.23
N PHE A 252 -2.03 9.24 1.28
CA PHE A 252 -0.70 9.26 1.91
C PHE A 252 0.41 8.83 0.95
N ILE A 253 0.23 7.73 0.21
CA ILE A 253 1.20 7.24 -0.77
C ILE A 253 1.43 8.28 -1.87
N VAL A 254 0.35 8.86 -2.41
CA VAL A 254 0.41 9.89 -3.46
C VAL A 254 1.20 11.11 -3.00
N LEU A 255 0.97 11.59 -1.77
CA LEU A 255 1.67 12.74 -1.22
C LEU A 255 3.16 12.52 -0.98
N HIS A 256 3.60 11.26 -0.85
CA HIS A 256 5.01 10.88 -0.62
C HIS A 256 5.59 10.08 -1.79
N PHE A 257 4.92 10.07 -2.95
CA PHE A 257 5.30 9.22 -4.08
C PHE A 257 6.73 9.49 -4.54
N ASP A 258 7.10 10.77 -4.66
CA ASP A 258 8.44 11.18 -5.10
C ASP A 258 9.54 10.67 -4.16
N GLU A 259 9.28 10.68 -2.84
CA GLU A 259 10.20 10.17 -1.83
C GLU A 259 10.37 8.65 -1.97
N TYR A 260 9.27 7.92 -2.19
CA TYR A 260 9.33 6.48 -2.44
C TYR A 260 10.08 6.14 -3.72
N VAL A 261 9.83 6.86 -4.82
CA VAL A 261 10.55 6.65 -6.09
C VAL A 261 12.04 6.95 -5.93
N GLU A 262 12.40 8.03 -5.24
CA GLU A 262 13.80 8.36 -4.97
C GLU A 262 14.50 7.27 -4.13
N GLU A 263 13.84 6.74 -3.12
CA GLU A 263 14.39 5.65 -2.31
C GLU A 263 14.50 4.32 -3.09
N ILE A 264 13.58 4.03 -4.01
CA ILE A 264 13.60 2.80 -4.82
C ILE A 264 14.66 2.83 -5.93
N THR A 265 15.02 4.03 -6.39
CA THR A 265 15.96 4.23 -7.51
C THR A 265 17.43 4.38 -7.10
N LYS A 266 17.72 4.55 -5.80
CA LYS A 266 19.09 4.56 -5.24
C LYS A 266 19.68 3.15 -5.08
#